data_AF-A0A5B1M702-F1
#
_entry.id   AF-A0A5B1M702-F1
#
_cell.length_a   1.000
_cell.length_b   1.000
_cell.length_c   1.000
_cell.angle_alpha   90.00
_cell.angle_beta   90.00
_cell.angle_gamma   90.00
#
_symmetry.space_group_name_H-M   'P 1'
#
loop_
_entity.id
_entity.type
_entity.pdbx_description
1 polymer ?
#
loop_
_entity_poly.entity_id
_entity_poly.type
_entity_poly.pdbx_seq_one_letter_code
_entity_poly.pdbx_strand_id
1 'polypeptide(L)'
;MTDSPARRRAILAVLVLVTVACLASVTLVVATRGAGDGVGERLRSLKNDEVPESDRAEDREEVLALAREFASRFNTYGPEMLDEQGQMPDYAAVQDLMTSKMGTAFEKYRGLVETTVAQWDAASACEVYVAGVASQDEDSAEVLVAGTIQTSLSYSRNQDGSPGPGGGAEDDDEIRVTDDPKDFRYQVTLVKIDGAWLVDDFDDVDDGLPQFSEPGIPEESPLPEPSAPATSAPQDDPTSEQTGEGDR
;
A
#
# COMPACT_ATOMS: atom_id res chain seq x y z
N MET A 1 -34.01 3.39 44.46
CA MET A 1 -34.61 3.65 43.13
C MET A 1 -35.59 2.54 42.85
N THR A 2 -36.87 2.88 42.78
CA THR A 2 -38.02 1.99 43.02
C THR A 2 -38.30 1.05 41.85
N ASP A 3 -38.29 -0.24 42.14
CA ASP A 3 -38.58 -1.34 41.23
C ASP A 3 -40.10 -1.51 41.12
N SER A 4 -40.71 -0.76 40.20
CA SER A 4 -42.16 -0.79 39.99
C SER A 4 -42.58 -2.06 39.22
N PRO A 5 -43.66 -2.77 39.63
CA PRO A 5 -44.17 -3.94 38.92
C PRO A 5 -44.58 -3.62 37.47
N ALA A 6 -44.94 -2.36 37.19
CA ALA A 6 -45.21 -1.91 35.82
C ALA A 6 -43.94 -1.86 34.96
N ARG A 7 -42.80 -1.45 35.54
CA ARG A 7 -41.51 -1.41 34.84
C ARG A 7 -41.00 -2.82 34.53
N ARG A 8 -41.15 -3.77 35.47
CA ARG A 8 -40.80 -5.19 35.24
C ARG A 8 -41.65 -5.82 34.14
N ARG A 9 -42.96 -5.52 34.10
CA ARG A 9 -43.86 -5.98 33.03
C ARG A 9 -43.51 -5.37 31.67
N ALA A 10 -43.16 -4.08 31.63
CA ALA A 10 -42.71 -3.42 30.40
C ALA A 10 -41.41 -4.03 29.87
N ILE A 11 -40.42 -4.29 30.74
CA ILE A 11 -39.16 -4.95 30.36
C ILE A 11 -39.41 -6.37 29.85
N LEU A 12 -40.27 -7.14 30.52
CA LEU A 12 -40.67 -8.47 30.06
C LEU A 12 -41.35 -8.43 28.70
N ALA A 13 -42.26 -7.48 28.47
CA ALA A 13 -42.92 -7.32 27.18
C ALA A 13 -41.93 -6.98 26.07
N VAL A 14 -40.96 -6.09 26.33
CA VAL A 14 -39.90 -5.76 25.37
C VAL A 14 -39.01 -6.96 25.10
N LEU A 15 -38.58 -7.69 26.13
CA LEU A 15 -37.75 -8.89 25.95
C LEU A 15 -38.48 -9.98 25.14
N VAL A 16 -39.77 -10.20 25.42
CA VAL A 16 -40.60 -11.13 24.64
C VAL A 16 -40.68 -10.66 23.18
N LEU A 17 -40.89 -9.37 22.94
CA LEU A 17 -40.98 -8.82 21.58
C LEU A 17 -39.65 -8.95 20.82
N VAL A 18 -38.52 -8.67 21.48
CA VAL A 18 -37.17 -8.89 20.91
C VAL A 18 -36.95 -10.37 20.62
N THR A 19 -37.32 -11.26 21.54
CA THR A 19 -37.15 -12.71 21.36
C THR A 19 -37.98 -13.20 20.18
N VAL A 20 -39.23 -12.74 20.05
CA VAL A 20 -40.11 -13.06 18.91
C VAL A 20 -39.55 -12.50 17.60
N ALA A 21 -39.03 -11.27 17.62
CA ALA A 21 -38.37 -10.68 16.45
C ALA A 21 -37.16 -11.51 16.02
N CYS A 22 -36.26 -11.87 16.94
CA CYS A 22 -35.10 -12.72 16.66
C CYS A 22 -35.52 -14.11 16.13
N LEU A 23 -36.53 -14.74 16.74
CA LEU A 23 -37.07 -16.02 16.26
C LEU A 23 -37.66 -15.92 14.85
N ALA A 24 -38.36 -14.83 14.55
CA ALA A 24 -38.88 -14.56 13.22
C ALA A 24 -37.75 -14.35 12.21
N SER A 25 -36.70 -13.59 12.57
CA SER A 25 -35.50 -13.41 11.74
C SER A 25 -34.80 -14.74 11.45
N VAL A 26 -34.60 -15.58 12.48
CA VAL A 26 -33.99 -16.90 12.32
C VAL A 26 -34.84 -17.79 11.42
N THR A 27 -36.17 -17.80 11.62
CA THR A 27 -37.09 -18.60 10.79
C THR A 27 -37.06 -18.13 9.33
N LEU A 28 -37.00 -16.82 9.09
CA LEU A 28 -36.87 -16.25 7.76
C LEU A 28 -35.57 -16.71 7.09
N VAL A 29 -34.43 -16.60 7.79
CA VAL A 29 -33.12 -17.03 7.29
C VAL A 29 -33.08 -18.52 6.98
N VAL A 30 -33.62 -19.37 7.86
CA VAL A 30 -33.73 -20.82 7.63
C VAL A 30 -34.61 -21.14 6.42
N ALA A 31 -35.68 -20.38 6.21
CA ALA A 31 -36.59 -20.59 5.09
C ALA A 31 -35.99 -20.16 3.75
N THR A 32 -35.20 -19.07 3.72
CA THR A 32 -34.66 -18.48 2.49
C THR A 32 -33.27 -18.98 2.11
N ARG A 33 -32.44 -19.38 3.09
CA ARG A 33 -31.03 -19.73 2.86
C ARG A 33 -30.66 -21.19 3.13
N GLY A 34 -31.50 -21.96 3.84
CA GLY A 34 -31.21 -23.37 4.12
C GLY A 34 -31.59 -24.29 2.96
N ALA A 35 -30.74 -25.27 2.67
CA ALA A 35 -31.02 -26.32 1.67
C ALA A 35 -31.71 -27.55 2.31
N GLY A 36 -32.62 -28.20 1.57
CA GLY A 36 -33.34 -29.42 1.99
C GLY A 36 -34.85 -29.26 2.18
N ASP A 37 -35.56 -30.39 2.24
CA ASP A 37 -37.03 -30.44 2.29
C ASP A 37 -37.58 -30.25 3.71
N GLY A 38 -36.79 -30.53 4.75
CA GLY A 38 -37.17 -30.39 6.16
C GLY A 38 -36.49 -29.24 6.91
N VAL A 39 -37.15 -28.66 7.92
CA VAL A 39 -36.59 -27.59 8.77
C VAL A 39 -35.30 -28.03 9.46
N GLY A 40 -35.20 -29.29 9.88
CA GLY A 40 -33.99 -29.84 10.50
C GLY A 40 -32.82 -30.04 9.55
N GLU A 41 -33.08 -30.29 8.26
CA GLU A 41 -32.04 -30.35 7.22
C GLU A 41 -31.57 -28.96 6.84
N ARG A 42 -32.49 -28.01 6.65
CA ARG A 42 -32.17 -26.59 6.40
C ARG A 42 -31.32 -25.99 7.50
N LEU A 43 -31.62 -26.29 8.77
CA LEU A 43 -30.83 -25.84 9.91
C LEU A 43 -29.44 -26.49 9.98
N ARG A 44 -29.30 -27.74 9.49
CA ARG A 44 -28.01 -28.44 9.42
C ARG A 44 -27.15 -27.96 8.26
N SER A 45 -27.75 -27.69 7.10
CA SER A 45 -27.08 -27.08 5.93
C SER A 45 -26.47 -25.72 6.31
N LEU A 46 -27.21 -24.89 7.06
CA LEU A 46 -26.69 -23.62 7.61
C LEU A 46 -25.56 -23.78 8.64
N LYS A 47 -25.42 -24.96 9.26
CA LYS A 47 -24.39 -25.24 10.28
C LYS A 47 -23.14 -25.89 9.67
N ASN A 48 -23.28 -26.52 8.51
CA ASN A 48 -22.22 -27.26 7.83
C ASN A 48 -21.56 -26.43 6.70
N ASP A 49 -21.75 -25.11 6.66
CA ASP A 49 -21.26 -24.21 5.59
C ASP A 49 -21.66 -24.62 4.17
N GLU A 50 -22.71 -25.42 3.99
CA GLU A 50 -23.37 -25.60 2.69
C GLU A 50 -24.28 -24.39 2.37
N VAL A 51 -23.78 -23.19 2.64
CA VAL A 51 -24.40 -21.91 2.27
C VAL A 51 -23.46 -21.27 1.27
N PRO A 52 -23.85 -21.08 0.00
CA PRO A 52 -22.98 -20.49 -1.03
C PRO A 52 -22.60 -19.00 -0.78
N GLU A 53 -22.80 -18.46 0.43
CA GLU A 53 -22.36 -17.13 0.85
C GLU A 53 -21.18 -17.14 1.84
N SER A 54 -20.75 -18.28 2.41
CA SER A 54 -19.57 -18.35 3.28
C SER A 54 -18.29 -18.04 2.50
N ASP A 55 -18.13 -18.67 1.35
CA ASP A 55 -16.92 -18.58 0.51
C ASP A 55 -16.64 -17.13 0.07
N ARG A 56 -17.70 -16.37 -0.24
CA ARG A 56 -17.55 -14.96 -0.67
C ARG A 56 -17.15 -14.03 0.48
N ALA A 57 -17.59 -14.31 1.71
CA ALA A 57 -17.19 -13.53 2.88
C ALA A 57 -15.74 -13.87 3.28
N GLU A 58 -15.37 -15.14 3.21
CA GLU A 58 -14.00 -15.61 3.45
C GLU A 58 -13.03 -15.04 2.41
N ASP A 59 -13.34 -15.19 1.12
CA ASP A 59 -12.53 -14.62 0.04
C ASP A 59 -12.39 -13.11 0.18
N ARG A 60 -13.46 -12.41 0.60
CA ARG A 60 -13.41 -10.96 0.83
C ARG A 60 -12.42 -10.58 1.93
N GLU A 61 -12.43 -11.27 3.06
CA GLU A 61 -11.50 -10.99 4.15
C GLU A 61 -10.07 -11.39 3.75
N GLU A 62 -9.90 -12.46 2.98
CA GLU A 62 -8.61 -12.90 2.46
C GLU A 62 -7.99 -11.85 1.53
N VAL A 63 -8.72 -11.35 0.52
CA VAL A 63 -8.18 -10.32 -0.39
C VAL A 63 -7.87 -9.01 0.34
N LEU A 64 -8.67 -8.65 1.35
CA LEU A 64 -8.41 -7.47 2.19
C LEU A 64 -7.17 -7.64 3.06
N ALA A 65 -6.94 -8.83 3.61
CA ALA A 65 -5.75 -9.13 4.40
C ALA A 65 -4.51 -9.15 3.52
N LEU A 66 -4.57 -9.87 2.39
CA LEU A 66 -3.47 -9.99 1.43
C LEU A 66 -3.04 -8.64 0.86
N ALA A 67 -3.99 -7.79 0.45
CA ALA A 67 -3.66 -6.46 -0.09
C ALA A 67 -2.99 -5.56 0.96
N ARG A 68 -3.41 -5.62 2.23
CA ARG A 68 -2.76 -4.88 3.33
C ARG A 68 -1.36 -5.42 3.62
N GLU A 69 -1.21 -6.73 3.69
CA GLU A 69 0.08 -7.38 3.91
C GLU A 69 1.05 -7.03 2.79
N PHE A 70 0.61 -7.14 1.53
CA PHE A 70 1.38 -6.75 0.37
C PHE A 70 1.83 -5.29 0.45
N ALA A 71 0.91 -4.33 0.61
CA ALA A 71 1.25 -2.91 0.65
C ALA A 71 2.19 -2.56 1.82
N SER A 72 2.03 -3.23 2.96
CA SER A 72 2.90 -3.04 4.12
C SER A 72 4.30 -3.61 3.87
N ARG A 73 4.40 -4.87 3.43
CA ARG A 73 5.69 -5.53 3.26
C ARG A 73 6.46 -5.02 2.04
N PHE A 74 5.77 -4.69 0.94
CA PHE A 74 6.38 -4.13 -0.26
C PHE A 74 7.06 -2.77 0.02
N ASN A 75 6.46 -1.95 0.89
CA ASN A 75 6.96 -0.61 1.21
C ASN A 75 7.79 -0.54 2.50
N THR A 76 8.04 -1.66 3.17
CA THR A 76 8.82 -1.69 4.41
C THR A 76 10.11 -2.46 4.21
N TYR A 77 11.23 -1.75 4.24
CA TYR A 77 12.57 -2.30 4.12
C TYR A 77 13.58 -1.36 4.77
N GLY A 78 14.75 -1.88 5.14
CA GLY A 78 15.78 -1.09 5.78
C GLY A 78 17.10 -1.85 5.88
N PRO A 79 18.17 -1.15 6.32
CA PRO A 79 19.52 -1.72 6.46
C PRO A 79 19.57 -2.92 7.41
N GLU A 80 18.67 -2.98 8.39
CA GLU A 80 18.54 -4.11 9.31
C GLU A 80 18.13 -5.42 8.64
N MET A 81 17.62 -5.37 7.40
CA MET A 81 17.23 -6.54 6.62
C MET A 81 18.37 -7.05 5.73
N LEU A 82 19.49 -6.34 5.64
CA LEU A 82 20.64 -6.79 4.84
C LEU A 82 21.36 -7.96 5.52
N ASP A 83 21.61 -9.01 4.74
CA ASP A 83 22.49 -10.09 5.13
C ASP A 83 23.97 -9.78 4.80
N GLU A 84 24.86 -10.73 5.12
CA GLU A 84 26.30 -10.62 4.84
C GLU A 84 26.64 -10.51 3.34
N GLN A 85 25.70 -10.84 2.45
CA GLN A 85 25.84 -10.72 0.99
C GLN A 85 25.22 -9.43 0.45
N GLY A 86 24.64 -8.57 1.30
CA GLY A 86 23.93 -7.37 0.88
C GLY A 86 22.59 -7.69 0.21
N GLN A 87 21.99 -8.83 0.53
CA GLN A 87 20.65 -9.21 0.10
C GLN A 87 19.66 -9.01 1.24
N MET A 88 18.37 -8.91 0.94
CA MET A 88 17.33 -8.80 1.96
C MET A 88 16.36 -9.99 1.90
N PRO A 89 16.68 -11.14 2.53
CA PRO A 89 15.87 -12.36 2.43
C PRO A 89 14.41 -12.19 2.87
N ASP A 90 14.16 -11.43 3.94
CA ASP A 90 12.80 -11.20 4.45
C ASP A 90 11.97 -10.33 3.48
N TYR A 91 12.64 -9.39 2.79
CA TYR A 91 12.04 -8.57 1.74
C TYR A 91 11.85 -9.38 0.44
N ALA A 92 12.78 -10.30 0.13
CA ALA A 92 12.62 -11.24 -0.98
C ALA A 92 11.37 -12.12 -0.82
N ALA A 93 11.01 -12.50 0.41
CA ALA A 93 9.81 -13.28 0.71
C ALA A 93 8.48 -12.53 0.47
N VAL A 94 8.50 -11.24 0.09
CA VAL A 94 7.29 -10.55 -0.41
C VAL A 94 6.82 -11.17 -1.73
N GLN A 95 7.73 -11.80 -2.47
CA GLN A 95 7.42 -12.54 -3.70
C GLN A 95 6.40 -13.67 -3.50
N ASP A 96 6.25 -14.18 -2.27
CA ASP A 96 5.28 -15.24 -1.96
C ASP A 96 3.82 -14.76 -2.02
N LEU A 97 3.59 -13.44 -1.99
CA LEU A 97 2.26 -12.83 -2.01
C LEU A 97 1.74 -12.54 -3.43
N MET A 98 2.56 -12.80 -4.45
CA MET A 98 2.33 -12.29 -5.79
C MET A 98 2.38 -13.39 -6.86
N THR A 99 1.78 -13.13 -8.01
CA THR A 99 1.86 -14.04 -9.16
C THR A 99 3.27 -14.07 -9.73
N SER A 100 3.61 -15.10 -10.50
CA SER A 100 4.93 -15.21 -11.15
C SER A 100 5.24 -14.03 -12.09
N LYS A 101 4.20 -13.45 -12.71
CA LYS A 101 4.29 -12.26 -13.56
C LYS A 101 4.83 -11.08 -12.73
N MET A 102 4.12 -10.76 -11.65
CA MET A 102 4.48 -9.70 -10.72
C MET A 102 5.84 -9.95 -10.04
N GLY A 103 6.10 -11.20 -9.64
CA GLY A 103 7.36 -11.65 -9.05
C GLY A 103 8.58 -11.32 -9.90
N THR A 104 8.45 -11.42 -11.22
CA THR A 104 9.54 -11.08 -12.16
C THR A 104 9.85 -9.58 -12.18
N ALA A 105 8.82 -8.72 -12.04
CA ALA A 105 8.99 -7.27 -11.94
C ALA A 105 9.58 -6.91 -10.57
N PHE A 106 9.06 -7.53 -9.51
CA PHE A 106 9.53 -7.34 -8.15
C PHE A 106 11.00 -7.72 -7.97
N GLU A 107 11.49 -8.82 -8.56
CA GLU A 107 12.89 -9.22 -8.45
C GLU A 107 13.86 -8.13 -8.96
N LYS A 108 13.50 -7.45 -10.06
CA LYS A 108 14.28 -6.32 -10.60
C LYS A 108 14.25 -5.12 -9.67
N TYR A 109 13.06 -4.78 -9.17
CA TYR A 109 12.88 -3.69 -8.21
C TYR A 109 13.65 -3.96 -6.91
N ARG A 110 13.56 -5.18 -6.36
CA ARG A 110 14.31 -5.63 -5.19
C ARG A 110 15.80 -5.39 -5.35
N GLY A 111 16.40 -5.75 -6.49
CA GLY A 111 17.82 -5.52 -6.73
C GLY A 111 18.22 -4.04 -6.66
N LEU A 112 17.34 -3.14 -7.12
CA LEU A 112 17.53 -1.69 -6.96
C LEU A 112 17.40 -1.27 -5.50
N VAL A 113 16.40 -1.78 -4.78
CA VAL A 113 16.21 -1.50 -3.35
C VAL A 113 17.43 -1.97 -2.55
N GLU A 114 17.86 -3.23 -2.69
CA GLU A 114 19.04 -3.78 -2.00
C GLU A 114 20.29 -2.95 -2.26
N THR A 115 20.52 -2.54 -3.52
CA THR A 115 21.63 -1.64 -3.87
C THR A 115 21.51 -0.30 -3.15
N THR A 116 20.30 0.27 -3.11
CA THR A 116 20.05 1.58 -2.48
C THR A 116 20.22 1.51 -0.96
N VAL A 117 19.70 0.47 -0.32
CA VAL A 117 19.86 0.22 1.11
C VAL A 117 21.35 0.03 1.45
N ALA A 118 22.07 -0.82 0.70
CA ALA A 118 23.48 -1.08 0.96
C ALA A 118 24.38 0.14 0.74
N GLN A 119 24.03 1.03 -0.20
CA GLN A 119 24.85 2.19 -0.54
C GLN A 119 24.51 3.45 0.28
N TRP A 120 23.24 3.62 0.65
CA TRP A 120 22.72 4.86 1.23
C TRP A 120 22.03 4.67 2.57
N ASP A 121 22.13 3.48 3.15
CA ASP A 121 21.46 3.12 4.42
C ASP A 121 19.96 3.44 4.36
N ALA A 122 19.38 3.27 3.17
CA ALA A 122 18.02 3.66 2.87
C ALA A 122 17.05 2.82 3.69
N ALA A 123 16.04 3.46 4.27
CA ALA A 123 14.92 2.75 4.86
C ALA A 123 13.60 3.36 4.42
N SER A 124 12.60 2.50 4.29
CA SER A 124 11.22 2.83 4.02
C SER A 124 10.34 2.17 5.07
N ALA A 125 9.45 2.94 5.68
CA ALA A 125 8.50 2.46 6.66
C ALA A 125 7.07 2.75 6.21
N CYS A 126 6.23 1.73 6.13
CA CYS A 126 4.85 1.83 5.69
C CYS A 126 3.87 1.75 6.87
N GLU A 127 2.89 2.64 6.90
CA GLU A 127 1.71 2.56 7.75
C GLU A 127 0.46 2.48 6.88
N VAL A 128 -0.28 1.37 6.95
CA VAL A 128 -1.55 1.20 6.21
C VAL A 128 -2.71 1.66 7.09
N TYR A 129 -3.49 2.63 6.62
CA TYR A 129 -4.67 3.13 7.34
C TYR A 129 -5.94 2.35 7.02
N VAL A 130 -6.13 2.04 5.75
CA VAL A 130 -7.39 1.44 5.27
C VAL A 130 -7.14 0.56 4.05
N ALA A 131 -7.95 -0.49 3.94
CA ALA A 131 -8.13 -1.20 2.67
C ALA A 131 -9.62 -1.49 2.46
N GLY A 132 -10.06 -1.42 1.20
CA GLY A 132 -11.44 -1.65 0.81
C GLY A 132 -11.53 -2.30 -0.57
N VAL A 133 -12.38 -3.32 -0.70
CA VAL A 133 -12.64 -3.98 -1.99
C VAL A 133 -13.45 -3.05 -2.89
N ALA A 134 -12.88 -2.71 -4.05
CA ALA A 134 -13.54 -1.96 -5.12
C ALA A 134 -14.40 -2.86 -6.00
N SER A 135 -13.87 -4.03 -6.37
CA SER A 135 -14.59 -5.05 -7.14
C SER A 135 -14.09 -6.45 -6.75
N GLN A 136 -14.94 -7.47 -6.89
CA GLN A 136 -14.60 -8.87 -6.61
C GLN A 136 -15.59 -9.82 -7.30
N ASP A 137 -15.06 -10.79 -8.04
CA ASP A 137 -15.79 -11.94 -8.56
C ASP A 137 -15.18 -13.25 -8.02
N GLU A 138 -15.31 -14.37 -8.74
CA GLU A 138 -14.93 -15.70 -8.25
C GLU A 138 -13.42 -15.93 -8.25
N ASP A 139 -12.69 -15.29 -9.17
CA ASP A 139 -11.26 -15.51 -9.40
C ASP A 139 -10.45 -14.21 -9.59
N SER A 140 -11.08 -13.04 -9.49
CA SER A 140 -10.41 -11.74 -9.49
C SER A 140 -10.98 -10.76 -8.45
N ALA A 141 -10.12 -9.86 -7.99
CA ALA A 141 -10.51 -8.79 -7.08
C ALA A 141 -9.66 -7.54 -7.29
N GLU A 142 -10.24 -6.39 -6.98
CA GLU A 142 -9.56 -5.11 -6.94
C GLU A 142 -9.74 -4.51 -5.54
N VAL A 143 -8.62 -4.18 -4.89
CA VAL A 143 -8.60 -3.63 -3.53
C VAL A 143 -7.88 -2.30 -3.52
N LEU A 144 -8.52 -1.26 -2.99
CA LEU A 144 -7.91 0.03 -2.73
C LEU A 144 -7.26 0.00 -1.35
N VAL A 145 -5.99 0.35 -1.27
CA VAL A 145 -5.21 0.45 -0.03
C VAL A 145 -4.66 1.86 0.10
N ALA A 146 -4.81 2.49 1.26
CA ALA A 146 -4.27 3.82 1.51
C ALA A 146 -3.50 3.85 2.84
N GLY A 147 -2.43 4.63 2.85
CA GLY A 147 -1.50 4.71 3.96
C GLY A 147 -0.45 5.78 3.74
N THR A 148 0.61 5.74 4.54
CA THR A 148 1.80 6.58 4.37
C THR A 148 3.06 5.77 4.26
N ILE A 149 4.03 6.32 3.53
CA ILE A 149 5.40 5.83 3.46
C ILE A 149 6.33 6.94 3.97
N GLN A 150 7.15 6.61 4.95
CA GLN A 150 8.24 7.47 5.40
C GLN A 150 9.57 6.90 4.93
N THR A 151 10.33 7.70 4.19
CA THR A 151 11.66 7.36 3.69
C THR A 151 12.74 8.03 4.50
N SER A 152 13.88 7.37 4.64
CA SER A 152 15.08 7.94 5.23
C SER A 152 16.33 7.43 4.54
N LEU A 153 17.35 8.29 4.49
CA LEU A 153 18.64 8.05 3.86
C LEU A 153 19.74 8.56 4.78
N SER A 154 20.88 7.88 4.80
CA SER A 154 22.06 8.35 5.51
C SER A 154 23.11 8.90 4.55
N TYR A 155 23.74 10.00 4.97
CA TYR A 155 24.83 10.67 4.28
C TYR A 155 26.04 10.74 5.19
N SER A 156 27.23 10.56 4.63
CA SER A 156 28.47 10.92 5.32
C SER A 156 28.53 12.43 5.55
N ARG A 157 29.15 12.88 6.64
CA ARG A 157 29.45 14.28 6.87
C ARG A 157 30.84 14.59 6.29
N ASN A 158 30.90 15.55 5.37
CA ASN A 158 32.17 16.09 4.89
C ASN A 158 32.89 16.84 6.02
N GLN A 159 34.20 17.08 5.90
CA GLN A 159 34.97 17.86 6.90
C GLN A 159 34.43 19.27 7.17
N ASP A 160 33.68 19.84 6.22
CA ASP A 160 33.04 21.15 6.34
C ASP A 160 31.62 21.11 6.95
N GLY A 161 31.14 19.92 7.34
CA GLY A 161 29.81 19.71 7.92
C GLY A 161 28.68 19.52 6.90
N SER A 162 28.95 19.60 5.59
CA SER A 162 27.95 19.35 4.56
C SER A 162 27.71 17.85 4.32
N PRO A 163 26.54 17.44 3.81
CA PRO A 163 26.30 16.05 3.40
C PRO A 163 27.21 15.65 2.23
N GLY A 164 27.93 14.54 2.39
CA GLY A 164 28.75 13.86 1.40
C GLY A 164 28.09 12.58 0.87
N PRO A 165 28.61 12.01 -0.23
CA PRO A 165 28.03 10.79 -0.82
C PRO A 165 28.30 9.55 0.05
N GLY A 166 27.29 8.68 0.18
CA GLY A 166 27.37 7.35 0.79
C GLY A 166 27.29 7.31 2.31
N GLY A 167 26.53 6.32 2.82
CA GLY A 167 26.49 5.89 4.23
C GLY A 167 27.58 4.84 4.46
N GLY A 168 28.34 4.99 5.55
CA GLY A 168 29.56 4.22 5.80
C GLY A 168 30.70 5.01 6.44
N ALA A 169 30.44 6.26 6.86
CA ALA A 169 31.33 6.95 7.80
C ALA A 169 31.21 6.29 9.19
N GLU A 170 32.30 6.29 9.97
CA GLU A 170 32.27 5.86 11.37
C GLU A 170 31.17 6.64 12.13
N ASP A 171 30.42 5.98 13.02
CA ASP A 171 29.13 6.41 13.63
C ASP A 171 29.01 7.90 14.03
N ASP A 172 30.11 8.60 14.32
CA ASP A 172 30.12 10.00 14.74
C ASP A 172 29.90 11.00 13.58
N ASP A 173 30.08 10.58 12.32
CA ASP A 173 30.03 11.43 11.12
C ASP A 173 28.82 11.15 10.21
N GLU A 174 27.86 10.32 10.63
CA GLU A 174 26.67 10.04 9.83
C GLU A 174 25.55 11.07 10.08
N ILE A 175 24.86 11.48 9.01
CA ILE A 175 23.65 12.31 9.07
C ILE A 175 22.52 11.51 8.46
N ARG A 176 21.54 11.12 9.28
CA ARG A 176 20.29 10.53 8.80
C ARG A 176 19.26 11.62 8.51
N VAL A 177 18.80 11.66 7.27
CA VAL A 177 17.71 12.53 6.80
C VAL A 177 16.46 11.69 6.68
N THR A 178 15.38 12.15 7.30
CA THR A 178 14.06 11.52 7.24
C THR A 178 13.10 12.49 6.59
N ASP A 179 12.44 12.04 5.53
CA ASP A 179 11.40 12.82 4.87
C ASP A 179 10.11 12.83 5.71
N ASP A 180 9.27 13.83 5.48
CA ASP A 180 7.90 13.79 5.96
C ASP A 180 7.17 12.58 5.34
N PRO A 181 6.29 11.89 6.09
CA PRO A 181 5.49 10.80 5.54
C PRO A 181 4.69 11.24 4.32
N LYS A 182 4.77 10.47 3.24
CA LYS A 182 4.01 10.70 2.01
C LYS A 182 2.82 9.75 1.96
N ASP A 183 1.64 10.29 1.68
CA ASP A 183 0.45 9.47 1.45
C ASP A 183 0.59 8.67 0.15
N PHE A 184 0.04 7.46 0.12
CA PHE A 184 -0.13 6.66 -1.09
C PHE A 184 -1.55 6.14 -1.20
N ARG A 185 -1.99 5.85 -2.44
CA ARG A 185 -3.27 5.20 -2.70
C ARG A 185 -3.09 4.12 -3.76
N TYR A 186 -2.96 2.88 -3.32
CA TYR A 186 -2.76 1.77 -4.23
C TYR A 186 -4.08 1.15 -4.68
N GLN A 187 -4.17 0.87 -5.98
CA GLN A 187 -5.13 -0.05 -6.55
C GLN A 187 -4.43 -1.39 -6.78
N VAL A 188 -4.72 -2.36 -5.92
CA VAL A 188 -4.12 -3.70 -5.97
C VAL A 188 -5.04 -4.64 -6.74
N THR A 189 -4.50 -5.29 -7.78
CA THR A 189 -5.18 -6.31 -8.57
C THR A 189 -4.79 -7.68 -8.04
N LEU A 190 -5.78 -8.48 -7.68
CA LEU A 190 -5.60 -9.84 -7.17
C LEU A 190 -6.29 -10.85 -8.06
N VAL A 191 -5.70 -12.04 -8.18
CA VAL A 191 -6.25 -13.18 -8.92
C VAL A 191 -6.15 -14.44 -8.08
N LYS A 192 -7.10 -15.36 -8.26
CA LYS A 192 -7.12 -16.66 -7.59
C LYS A 192 -6.47 -17.71 -8.50
N ILE A 193 -5.34 -18.28 -8.07
CA ILE A 193 -4.61 -19.33 -8.80
C ILE A 193 -4.56 -20.57 -7.91
N ASP A 194 -5.03 -21.70 -8.43
CA ASP A 194 -5.08 -22.98 -7.71
C ASP A 194 -5.74 -22.89 -6.31
N GLY A 195 -6.71 -21.98 -6.17
CA GLY A 195 -7.47 -21.76 -4.94
C GLY A 195 -6.85 -20.75 -3.96
N ALA A 196 -5.68 -20.17 -4.28
CA ALA A 196 -5.03 -19.14 -3.46
C ALA A 196 -5.11 -17.77 -4.13
N TRP A 197 -5.45 -16.73 -3.38
CA TRP A 197 -5.36 -15.36 -3.86
C TRP A 197 -3.91 -14.88 -3.91
N LEU A 198 -3.54 -14.20 -4.99
CA LEU A 198 -2.21 -13.64 -5.21
C LEU A 198 -2.34 -12.25 -5.83
N VAL A 199 -1.40 -11.36 -5.52
CA VAL A 199 -1.29 -10.04 -6.15
C VAL A 199 -0.75 -10.20 -7.57
N ASP A 200 -1.54 -9.84 -8.58
CA ASP A 200 -1.11 -9.87 -9.99
C ASP A 200 -0.47 -8.56 -10.45
N ASP A 201 -0.90 -7.44 -9.86
CA ASP A 201 -0.37 -6.11 -10.15
C ASP A 201 -0.79 -5.10 -9.07
N PHE A 202 -0.19 -3.92 -9.09
CA PHE A 202 -0.74 -2.75 -8.42
C PHE A 202 -0.32 -1.45 -9.11
N ASP A 203 -1.04 -0.39 -8.79
CA ASP A 203 -0.82 0.96 -9.29
C ASP A 203 -0.95 1.98 -8.16
N ASP A 204 -0.16 3.05 -8.15
CA ASP A 204 -0.41 4.21 -7.28
C ASP A 204 -1.28 5.22 -8.04
N VAL A 205 -2.55 5.32 -7.65
CA VAL A 205 -3.55 6.10 -8.41
C VAL A 205 -3.23 7.60 -8.50
N ASP A 206 -2.23 8.07 -7.76
CA ASP A 206 -1.83 9.46 -7.68
C ASP A 206 -0.58 9.83 -8.50
N ASP A 207 0.17 8.85 -9.00
CA ASP A 207 1.45 9.13 -9.67
C ASP A 207 1.31 9.34 -11.20
N GLY A 208 0.22 8.86 -11.79
CA GLY A 208 -0.03 8.92 -13.23
C GLY A 208 0.94 8.07 -14.07
N LEU A 209 1.61 7.10 -13.44
CA LEU A 209 2.48 6.13 -14.07
C LEU A 209 1.68 4.89 -14.51
N PRO A 210 2.27 4.03 -15.36
CA PRO A 210 1.70 2.71 -15.63
C PRO A 210 1.75 1.81 -14.40
N GLN A 211 0.92 0.76 -14.40
CA GLN A 211 0.92 -0.25 -13.35
C GLN A 211 2.31 -0.86 -13.18
N PHE A 212 2.64 -1.27 -11.96
CA PHE A 212 3.99 -1.68 -11.61
C PHE A 212 4.55 -2.81 -12.48
N SER A 213 3.74 -3.81 -12.83
CA SER A 213 4.20 -4.95 -13.63
C SER A 213 4.24 -4.68 -15.14
N GLU A 214 3.67 -3.56 -15.60
CA GLU A 214 3.72 -3.16 -17.00
C GLU A 214 5.11 -2.58 -17.36
N PRO A 215 5.60 -2.81 -18.59
CA PRO A 215 6.81 -2.17 -19.08
C PRO A 215 6.56 -0.66 -19.29
N GLY A 216 6.69 0.09 -18.19
CA GLY A 216 6.51 1.53 -18.11
C GLY A 216 7.71 2.21 -17.49
N ILE A 217 8.90 2.02 -18.06
CA ILE A 217 10.06 2.89 -17.76
C ILE A 217 9.96 4.08 -18.71
N PRO A 218 9.72 5.32 -18.27
CA PRO A 218 10.33 6.45 -18.96
C PRO A 218 11.85 6.22 -18.83
N GLU A 219 12.52 5.92 -19.95
CA GLU A 219 13.97 6.06 -20.02
C GLU A 219 14.30 7.46 -19.47
N GLU A 220 15.06 7.51 -18.37
CA GLU A 220 15.56 8.73 -17.75
C GLU A 220 14.49 9.75 -17.29
N SER A 221 14.03 9.65 -16.04
CA SER A 221 13.87 10.89 -15.27
C SER A 221 15.27 11.32 -14.82
N PRO A 222 15.83 12.43 -15.33
CA PRO A 222 17.09 12.91 -14.80
C PRO A 222 16.88 13.26 -13.33
N LEU A 223 17.78 12.78 -12.47
CA LEU A 223 17.97 13.30 -11.12
C LEU A 223 17.89 14.83 -11.19
N PRO A 224 17.20 15.51 -10.23
CA PRO A 224 17.19 16.97 -10.22
C PRO A 224 18.64 17.45 -10.17
N GLU A 225 19.09 18.07 -11.27
CA GLU A 225 20.39 18.72 -11.30
C GLU A 225 20.45 19.74 -10.14
N PRO A 226 21.55 19.78 -9.37
CA PRO A 226 21.69 20.78 -8.34
C PRO A 226 21.62 22.15 -9.00
N SER A 227 20.58 22.93 -8.66
CA SER A 227 20.37 24.26 -9.19
C SER A 227 21.58 25.13 -8.89
N ALA A 228 22.43 25.33 -9.90
CA ALA A 228 23.46 26.35 -9.86
C ALA A 228 22.78 27.73 -9.80
N PRO A 229 23.25 28.66 -8.96
CA PRO A 229 22.66 29.98 -8.87
C PRO A 229 22.83 30.73 -10.20
N ALA A 230 21.73 31.35 -10.64
CA ALA A 230 21.67 32.16 -11.84
C ALA A 230 22.76 33.25 -11.82
N THR A 231 23.82 33.06 -12.60
CA THR A 231 24.77 34.12 -12.94
C THR A 231 24.12 34.99 -14.00
N SER A 232 23.62 36.15 -13.61
CA SER A 232 23.21 37.20 -14.55
C SER A 232 24.44 37.75 -15.27
N ALA A 233 24.64 37.35 -16.53
CA ALA A 233 25.52 38.08 -17.44
C ALA A 233 24.72 39.20 -18.14
N PRO A 234 25.26 40.42 -18.32
CA PRO A 234 24.54 41.50 -18.99
C PRO A 234 24.43 41.23 -20.49
N GLN A 235 23.23 41.42 -21.07
CA GLN A 235 23.06 41.57 -22.51
C GLN A 235 23.45 42.99 -22.90
N ASP A 236 24.56 43.13 -23.63
CA ASP A 236 24.88 44.33 -24.39
C ASP A 236 23.89 44.44 -25.56
N ASP A 237 23.16 45.56 -25.61
CA ASP A 237 22.25 45.93 -26.69
C ASP A 237 22.87 47.10 -27.47
N PRO A 238 23.16 46.99 -28.78
CA PRO A 238 23.66 48.10 -29.56
C PRO A 238 22.49 48.85 -30.21
N THR A 239 22.13 50.01 -29.67
CA THR A 239 21.30 50.98 -30.41
C THR A 239 22.18 52.13 -30.92
N SER A 240 22.21 52.24 -32.24
CA SER A 240 22.87 53.27 -33.03
C SER A 240 22.27 54.66 -32.81
N GLU A 241 23.11 55.67 -32.56
CA GLU A 241 22.81 57.06 -32.87
C GLU A 241 23.85 57.61 -33.85
N GLN A 242 23.37 57.97 -35.03
CA GLN A 242 24.06 58.69 -36.08
C GLN A 242 23.72 60.18 -35.91
N THR A 243 24.71 61.08 -35.95
CA THR A 243 24.72 62.35 -36.73
C THR A 243 26.10 63.01 -36.56
N GLY A 244 26.66 63.50 -37.67
CA GLY A 244 28.03 64.02 -37.77
C GLY A 244 28.22 65.44 -37.26
N GLU A 245 29.45 65.94 -37.35
CA GLU A 245 29.90 66.99 -38.28
C GLU A 245 31.33 67.39 -37.88
N GLY A 246 32.19 67.67 -38.86
CA GLY A 246 33.64 67.65 -38.69
C GLY A 246 34.29 68.88 -38.05
N ASP A 247 35.61 68.78 -37.84
CA ASP A 247 36.56 69.85 -38.15
C ASP A 247 37.97 69.26 -38.34
N ARG A 248 38.59 69.66 -39.46
CA ARG A 248 39.99 69.52 -39.93
C ARG A 248 40.49 68.22 -40.55
#